data_AF-A0A2T6L8Q9-F1
#
_entry.id   AF-A0A2T6L8Q9-F1
#
_cell.length_a   1.000
_cell.length_b   1.000
_cell.length_c   1.000
_cell.angle_alpha   90.00
_cell.angle_beta   90.00
_cell.angle_gamma   90.00
#
_symmetry.space_group_name_H-M   'P 1'
#
loop_
_entity.id
_entity.type
_entity.pdbx_description
1 polymer ?
#
loop_
_entity_poly.entity_id
_entity_poly.type
_entity_poly.pdbx_seq_one_letter_code
_entity_poly.pdbx_strand_id
1 'polypeptide(L)'
;MSRAEWLDSARRYLFEAKNGLEGASRALDRVEFTDAAETARDLHKGAEALHFEIRLAAVIAHRAQYPEFYDETGKWVGRQDDGEQG
;
A
#
# COMPACT_ATOMS: atom_id res chain seq x y z
N MET A 1 9.66 -15.55 -3.40
CA MET A 1 8.77 -14.42 -3.14
C MET A 1 7.37 -14.79 -3.63
N SER A 2 6.37 -14.81 -2.76
CA SER A 2 4.98 -15.18 -3.08
C SER A 2 4.22 -14.02 -3.74
N ARG A 3 3.04 -14.32 -4.30
CA ARG A 3 2.14 -13.28 -4.84
C ARG A 3 1.78 -12.22 -3.78
N ALA A 4 1.52 -12.65 -2.54
CA ALA A 4 1.22 -11.73 -1.44
C ALA A 4 2.42 -10.84 -1.10
N GLU A 5 3.65 -11.38 -1.09
CA GLU A 5 4.88 -10.63 -0.83
C GLU A 5 5.16 -9.59 -1.92
N TRP A 6 4.95 -9.94 -3.19
CA TRP A 6 5.08 -8.99 -4.30
C TRP A 6 4.05 -7.86 -4.22
N LEU A 7 2.80 -8.18 -3.92
CA LEU A 7 1.73 -7.18 -3.79
C LEU A 7 1.95 -6.27 -2.57
N ASP A 8 2.42 -6.79 -1.45
CA ASP A 8 2.77 -5.95 -0.30
C ASP A 8 3.95 -5.03 -0.60
N SER A 9 4.97 -5.53 -1.31
CA SER A 9 6.09 -4.70 -1.76
C SER A 9 5.63 -3.58 -2.70
N ALA A 10 4.79 -3.89 -3.70
CA ALA A 10 4.21 -2.89 -4.60
C ALA A 10 3.38 -1.84 -3.84
N ARG A 11 2.59 -2.27 -2.86
CA ARG A 11 1.83 -1.38 -1.97
C ARG A 11 2.77 -0.42 -1.23
N ARG A 12 3.89 -0.89 -0.69
CA ARG A 12 4.87 -0.04 0.02
C ARG A 12 5.48 1.00 -0.92
N TYR A 13 5.92 0.61 -2.11
CA TYR A 13 6.47 1.55 -3.09
C TYR A 13 5.46 2.62 -3.50
N LEU A 14 4.19 2.26 -3.70
CA LEU A 14 3.15 3.24 -4.03
C LEU A 14 2.83 4.17 -2.86
N PHE A 15 2.88 3.68 -1.62
CA PHE A 15 2.72 4.51 -0.43
C PHE A 15 3.84 5.56 -0.32
N GLU A 16 5.09 5.15 -0.54
CA GLU A 16 6.24 6.06 -0.58
C GLU A 16 6.11 7.07 -1.72
N ALA A 17 5.76 6.60 -2.93
CA ALA A 17 5.59 7.45 -4.10
C ALA A 17 4.52 8.52 -3.89
N LYS A 18 3.33 8.15 -3.39
CA LYS A 18 2.25 9.13 -3.20
C LYS A 18 2.64 10.21 -2.18
N ASN A 19 3.32 9.84 -1.09
CA ASN A 19 3.76 10.80 -0.07
C ASN A 19 4.87 11.72 -0.63
N GLY A 20 5.79 11.16 -1.42
CA GLY A 20 6.83 11.93 -2.10
C GLY A 20 6.25 12.94 -3.09
N LEU A 21 5.25 12.54 -3.88
CA LEU A 21 4.56 13.39 -4.86
C LEU A 21 3.75 14.51 -4.17
N GLU A 22 3.12 14.22 -3.05
CA GLU A 22 2.45 15.24 -2.23
C GLU A 22 3.46 16.29 -1.74
N GLY A 23 4.60 15.85 -1.20
CA GLY A 23 5.69 16.73 -0.79
C GLY A 23 6.25 17.56 -1.95
N ALA A 24 6.47 16.93 -3.11
CA ALA A 24 6.98 17.58 -4.32
C ALA A 24 6.01 18.65 -4.82
N SER A 25 4.70 18.37 -4.90
CA SER A 25 3.70 19.36 -5.33
C SER A 25 3.72 20.61 -4.44
N ARG A 26 3.76 20.44 -3.12
CA ARG A 26 3.84 21.55 -2.15
C ARG A 26 5.15 22.34 -2.28
N ALA A 27 6.27 21.68 -2.58
CA ALA A 27 7.55 22.34 -2.78
C ALA A 27 7.57 23.16 -4.07
N LEU A 28 7.01 22.61 -5.16
CA LEU A 28 6.91 23.27 -6.47
C LEU A 28 5.96 24.48 -6.43
N ASP A 29 4.84 24.39 -5.72
CA ASP A 29 3.94 25.52 -5.50
C ASP A 29 4.64 26.70 -4.82
N ARG A 30 5.49 26.43 -3.83
CA ARG A 30 6.20 27.47 -3.07
C ARG A 30 7.20 28.26 -3.90
N VAL A 31 7.65 27.69 -5.01
CA VAL A 31 8.57 28.35 -5.95
C VAL A 31 7.88 28.75 -7.25
N GLU A 32 6.54 28.76 -7.26
CA GLU A 32 5.69 29.21 -8.38
C GLU A 32 5.83 28.36 -9.67
N PHE A 33 6.37 27.14 -9.57
CA PHE A 33 6.43 26.16 -10.66
C PHE A 33 5.09 25.40 -10.79
N THR A 34 4.04 26.13 -11.15
CA THR A 34 2.63 25.67 -11.10
C THR A 34 2.36 24.43 -11.96
N ASP A 35 2.84 24.39 -13.20
CA ASP A 35 2.60 23.25 -14.12
C ASP A 35 3.24 21.94 -13.60
N ALA A 36 4.44 22.06 -13.02
CA ALA A 36 5.12 20.93 -12.41
C ALA A 36 4.42 20.49 -11.11
N ALA A 37 3.92 21.45 -10.32
CA ALA A 37 3.13 21.15 -9.13
C ALA A 37 1.83 20.42 -9.49
N GLU A 38 1.13 20.83 -10.55
CA GLU A 38 -0.05 20.14 -11.08
C GLU A 38 0.26 18.72 -11.54
N THR A 39 1.34 18.55 -12.31
CA THR A 39 1.83 17.21 -12.71
C THR A 39 2.09 16.32 -11.49
N ALA A 40 2.73 16.84 -10.45
CA ALA A 40 2.98 16.09 -9.21
C ALA A 40 1.67 15.72 -8.48
N ARG A 41 0.65 16.60 -8.47
CA ARG A 41 -0.67 16.29 -7.89
C ARG A 41 -1.40 15.21 -8.68
N ASP A 42 -1.33 15.22 -10.00
CA ASP A 42 -1.99 14.20 -10.81
C ASP A 42 -1.32 12.84 -10.68
N LEU A 43 0.01 12.81 -10.66
CA LEU A 43 0.75 11.60 -10.31
C LEU A 43 0.41 11.11 -8.90
N HIS A 44 0.26 12.02 -7.92
CA HIS A 44 -0.14 11.66 -6.56
C HIS A 44 -1.51 10.96 -6.54
N LYS A 45 -2.52 11.52 -7.22
CA LYS A 45 -3.85 10.90 -7.36
C LYS A 45 -3.76 9.51 -8.00
N GLY A 46 -2.96 9.37 -9.05
CA GLY A 46 -2.74 8.08 -9.71
C GLY A 46 -2.08 7.05 -8.79
N ALA A 47 -1.02 7.45 -8.08
CA ALA A 47 -0.33 6.59 -7.11
C ALA A 47 -1.24 6.20 -5.93
N GLU A 48 -2.10 7.12 -5.47
CA GLU A 48 -3.06 6.84 -4.41
C GLU A 48 -4.13 5.83 -4.83
N ALA A 49 -4.69 5.99 -6.04
CA ALA A 49 -5.65 5.04 -6.60
C ALA A 49 -5.04 3.63 -6.71
N LEU A 50 -3.85 3.53 -7.31
CA LEU A 50 -3.12 2.25 -7.42
C LEU A 50 -2.79 1.67 -6.05
N HIS A 51 -2.37 2.48 -5.07
CA HIS A 51 -2.08 2.02 -3.72
C HIS A 51 -3.31 1.36 -3.08
N PHE A 52 -4.50 1.94 -3.28
CA PHE A 52 -5.75 1.41 -2.75
C PHE A 52 -6.11 0.06 -3.40
N GLU A 53 -6.03 -0.03 -4.72
CA GLU A 53 -6.30 -1.27 -5.46
C GLU A 53 -5.33 -2.40 -5.07
N ILE A 54 -4.04 -2.11 -5.03
CA ILE A 54 -3.02 -3.11 -4.66
C ILE A 54 -3.16 -3.50 -3.19
N ARG A 55 -3.54 -2.59 -2.29
CA ARG A 55 -3.82 -2.94 -0.89
C ARG A 55 -4.90 -4.00 -0.78
N LEU A 56 -6.00 -3.87 -1.52
CA LEU A 56 -7.06 -4.87 -1.52
C LEU A 56 -6.57 -6.20 -2.10
N ALA A 57 -5.86 -6.16 -3.23
CA ALA A 57 -5.29 -7.36 -3.85
C ALA A 57 -4.30 -8.08 -2.92
N ALA A 58 -3.47 -7.35 -2.18
CA ALA A 58 -2.52 -7.89 -1.21
C ALA A 58 -3.24 -8.62 -0.07
N VAL A 59 -4.31 -8.04 0.48
CA VAL A 59 -5.12 -8.67 1.53
C VAL A 59 -5.76 -9.97 1.03
N ILE A 60 -6.33 -9.96 -0.18
CA ILE A 60 -6.94 -11.15 -0.78
C ILE A 60 -5.88 -12.24 -1.01
N ALA A 61 -4.72 -11.87 -1.54
CA ALA A 61 -3.63 -12.81 -1.77
C ALA A 61 -3.08 -13.38 -0.46
N HIS A 62 -2.97 -12.56 0.59
CA HIS A 62 -2.52 -12.99 1.91
C HIS A 62 -3.52 -13.97 2.55
N ARG A 63 -4.82 -13.68 2.47
CA ARG A 63 -5.88 -14.58 2.95
C ARG A 63 -5.91 -15.90 2.18
N ALA A 64 -5.70 -15.87 0.87
CA ALA A 64 -5.62 -17.10 0.08
C ALA A 64 -4.38 -17.94 0.42
N GLN A 65 -3.29 -17.30 0.83
CA GLN A 65 -2.04 -17.97 1.20
C GLN A 65 -2.05 -18.49 2.65
N TYR A 66 -2.74 -17.80 3.55
CA TYR A 66 -2.80 -18.12 4.98
C TYR A 66 -4.24 -18.05 5.52
N PRO A 67 -5.16 -18.89 5.00
CA PRO A 67 -6.57 -18.84 5.40
C PRO A 67 -6.79 -19.08 6.91
N GLU A 68 -5.90 -19.83 7.57
CA GLU A 68 -5.93 -20.17 8.99
C GLU A 68 -5.82 -18.95 9.92
N PHE A 69 -5.29 -17.82 9.44
CA PHE A 69 -5.13 -16.59 10.23
C PHE A 69 -6.25 -15.58 10.02
N TYR A 70 -7.35 -15.98 9.38
CA TYR A 70 -8.52 -15.15 9.17
C TYR A 70 -9.77 -15.85 9.70
N ASP A 71 -10.65 -15.10 10.38
CA ASP A 71 -11.95 -15.64 10.78
C ASP A 71 -12.93 -15.77 9.59
N GLU A 72 -14.12 -16.29 9.86
CA GLU A 72 -15.19 -16.48 8.88
C GLU A 72 -15.62 -15.16 8.21
N THR A 73 -15.48 -14.03 8.92
CA THR A 73 -15.78 -12.69 8.39
C THR A 73 -14.66 -12.14 7.51
N GLY A 74 -13.51 -12.82 7.46
CA GLY A 74 -12.31 -12.39 6.73
C GLY A 74 -11.48 -11.37 7.49
N LYS A 75 -11.69 -11.21 8.79
CA LYS A 75 -10.85 -10.38 9.65
C LYS A 75 -9.61 -11.17 10.04
N TRP A 76 -8.46 -10.51 9.98
CA TRP A 76 -7.19 -11.07 10.47
C TRP A 76 -7.30 -11.33 11.98
N VAL A 77 -7.11 -12.59 12.38
CA VAL A 77 -7.08 -13.02 13.79
C VAL A 77 -5.67 -13.28 14.30
N GLY A 78 -4.66 -13.13 13.44
CA GLY A 78 -3.27 -13.37 13.81
C GLY A 78 -2.84 -14.81 13.60
N ARG A 79 -1.55 -15.04 13.79
CA ARG A 79 -1.01 -16.39 13.92
C ARG A 79 -1.46 -16.91 15.28
N GLN A 80 -2.32 -17.93 15.30
CA GLN A 80 -2.40 -18.79 16.47
C GLN A 80 -1.06 -19.51 16.51
N ASP A 81 -0.09 -18.90 17.19
CA ASP A 81 1.11 -19.62 17.60
C ASP A 81 0.62 -20.65 18.63
N ASP A 82 0.35 -21.85 18.14
CA ASP A 82 0.09 -23.01 18.97
C ASP A 82 1.37 -23.33 19.78
N GLY A 83 1.49 -22.70 20.95
CA GLY A 83 2.13 -23.25 22.15
C GLY A 83 3.65 -23.53 22.17
N GLU A 84 4.32 -22.82 23.09
CA GLU A 84 5.48 -23.27 23.92
C GLU A 84 6.84 -23.45 23.21
N GLN A 85 7.96 -22.93 23.72
CA GLN A 85 8.54 -23.25 25.03
C GLN A 85 9.48 -22.14 25.55
N GLY A 86 9.50 -21.95 26.87
CA GLY A 86 10.71 -21.60 27.64
C GLY A 86 10.89 -20.15 28.03
#